data_AF-A0A7S3W1K2-F1
#
_entry.id   AF-A0A7S3W1K2-F1
#
_cell.length_a   1.000
_cell.length_b   1.000
_cell.length_c   1.000
_cell.angle_alpha   90.00
_cell.angle_beta   90.00
_cell.angle_gamma   90.00
#
_symmetry.space_group_name_H-M   'P 1'
#
loop_
_entity.id
_entity.type
_entity.pdbx_description
1 polymer ?
#
loop_
_entity_poly.entity_id
_entity_poly.type
_entity_poly.pdbx_seq_one_letter_code
_entity_poly.pdbx_strand_id
1 'polypeptide(L)'
;AFFCRQGKNNMFLHRGTKLEPLPADWLDKVCCVYDSATTCCRLHHATISDCDREKAVLPLLALYHDVYERHSAKDSPKSQEDTDVWELIQRHKTAMFPTSFAYNYKGERQHRTLFGQMIERIELMLQ
;
A
#
# COMPACT_ATOMS: atom_id res chain seq x y z
N ALA A 1 6.38 4.43 -3.22
CA ALA A 1 7.80 4.37 -3.62
C ALA A 1 8.65 5.41 -2.89
N PHE A 2 8.42 6.72 -3.07
CA PHE A 2 9.27 7.76 -2.44
C PHE A 2 9.22 7.73 -0.90
N PHE A 3 8.02 7.79 -0.31
CA PHE A 3 7.85 7.74 1.15
C PHE A 3 8.57 6.54 1.78
N CYS A 4 8.44 5.35 1.19
CA CYS A 4 9.05 4.12 1.70
C CYS A 4 10.59 4.11 1.64
N ARG A 5 11.22 5.05 0.93
CA ARG A 5 12.68 5.18 0.80
C ARG A 5 13.25 6.41 1.48
N GLN A 6 12.46 7.47 1.64
CA GLN A 6 12.94 8.80 2.04
C GLN A 6 12.13 9.39 3.21
N GLY A 7 11.15 8.65 3.74
CA GLY A 7 10.22 9.15 4.73
C GLY A 7 9.37 10.31 4.23
N LYS A 8 8.79 11.06 5.17
CA LYS A 8 7.86 12.19 4.88
C LYS A 8 8.52 13.57 4.87
N ASN A 9 9.76 13.68 5.37
CA ASN A 9 10.39 14.97 5.66
C ASN A 9 10.60 15.84 4.41
N ASN A 10 10.71 15.21 3.24
CA ASN A 10 10.88 15.89 1.95
C ASN A 10 9.61 15.86 1.08
N MET A 11 8.44 15.71 1.70
CA MET A 11 7.16 15.69 1.00
C MET A 11 6.32 16.92 1.35
N PHE A 12 5.80 17.57 0.31
CA PHE A 12 5.05 18.83 0.41
C PHE A 12 3.73 18.75 -0.37
N LEU A 13 2.71 19.43 0.12
CA LEU A 13 1.45 19.66 -0.59
C LEU A 13 1.46 21.04 -1.23
N HIS A 14 1.05 21.10 -2.49
CA HIS A 14 0.83 22.37 -3.18
C HIS A 14 -0.60 22.87 -2.94
N ARG A 15 -0.75 23.97 -2.20
CA ARG A 15 -2.05 24.62 -1.93
C ARG A 15 -2.10 25.99 -2.62
N GLY A 16 -2.51 25.98 -3.88
CA GLY A 16 -2.69 27.19 -4.67
C GLY A 16 -1.37 27.83 -5.11
N THR A 17 -0.72 28.61 -4.25
CA THR A 17 0.54 29.31 -4.56
C THR A 17 1.69 28.95 -3.62
N LYS A 18 1.45 28.08 -2.64
CA LYS A 18 2.45 27.69 -1.62
C LYS A 18 2.66 26.18 -1.59
N LEU A 19 3.90 25.80 -1.30
CA LEU A 19 4.28 24.45 -0.88
C LEU A 19 4.32 24.41 0.64
N GLU A 20 3.56 23.50 1.22
CA GLU A 20 3.48 23.29 2.67
C GLU A 20 3.94 21.87 3.02
N PRO A 21 4.66 21.65 4.13
CA PRO A 21 5.00 20.30 4.57
C PRO A 21 3.75 19.42 4.70
N LEU A 22 3.90 18.12 4.43
CA LEU A 22 2.82 17.18 4.64
C LEU A 22 2.33 17.20 6.10
N PRO A 23 1.00 17.27 6.34
CA PRO A 23 0.44 17.07 7.67
C PRO A 23 0.90 15.74 8.26
N ALA A 24 1.16 15.71 9.57
CA ALA A 24 1.69 14.52 10.24
C ALA A 24 0.80 13.28 10.06
N ASP A 25 -0.52 13.49 10.03
CA ASP A 25 -1.54 12.43 9.88
C ASP A 25 -1.92 12.15 8.42
N TRP A 26 -1.27 12.78 7.44
CA TRP A 26 -1.68 12.66 6.04
C TRP A 26 -1.46 11.24 5.52
N LEU A 27 -0.33 10.61 5.86
CA LEU A 27 -0.01 9.26 5.41
C LEU A 27 -0.96 8.21 6.01
N ASP A 28 -1.37 8.37 7.26
CA ASP A 28 -2.39 7.54 7.89
C ASP A 28 -3.73 7.57 7.12
N LYS A 29 -4.04 8.67 6.43
CA LYS A 29 -5.27 8.82 5.65
C LYS A 29 -5.19 8.26 4.22
N VAL A 30 -3.99 8.08 3.67
CA VAL A 30 -3.82 7.76 2.24
C VAL A 30 -3.03 6.48 1.96
N CYS A 31 -2.46 5.83 2.98
CA CYS A 31 -1.64 4.64 2.80
C CYS A 31 -2.44 3.40 2.37
N CYS A 32 -3.74 3.34 2.68
CA CYS A 32 -4.62 2.23 2.34
C CYS A 32 -5.23 2.37 0.93
N VAL A 33 -4.43 2.08 -0.10
CA VAL A 33 -4.84 2.22 -1.52
C VAL A 33 -6.15 1.48 -1.84
N TYR A 34 -6.41 0.36 -1.18
CA TYR A 34 -7.59 -0.48 -1.42
C TYR A 34 -8.88 0.01 -0.78
N ASP A 35 -8.82 1.00 0.12
CA ASP A 35 -10.01 1.69 0.64
C ASP A 35 -10.63 2.61 -0.42
N SER A 36 -9.86 2.98 -1.46
CA SER A 36 -10.35 3.80 -2.54
C SER A 36 -11.21 3.02 -3.54
N ALA A 37 -12.31 3.61 -3.99
CA ALA A 37 -13.10 3.09 -5.10
C ALA A 37 -12.43 3.47 -6.43
N THR A 38 -11.64 2.54 -7.00
CA THR A 38 -11.08 2.72 -8.34
C THR A 38 -12.20 2.86 -9.38
N THR A 39 -11.93 3.55 -10.48
CA THR A 39 -12.94 3.82 -11.52
C THR A 39 -13.61 2.54 -12.02
N CYS A 40 -12.83 1.47 -12.26
CA CYS A 40 -13.36 0.17 -12.67
C CYS A 40 -14.31 -0.45 -11.64
N CYS A 41 -13.98 -0.35 -10.34
CA CYS A 41 -14.85 -0.82 -9.25
C CYS A 41 -16.14 -0.01 -9.14
N ARG A 42 -16.06 1.32 -9.25
CA ARG A 42 -17.22 2.23 -9.19
C ARG A 42 -18.18 2.01 -10.35
N LEU A 43 -17.67 1.65 -11.53
CA LEU A 43 -18.46 1.33 -12.71
C LEU A 43 -18.86 -0.16 -12.78
N HIS A 44 -18.69 -0.91 -11.68
CA HIS A 44 -19.05 -2.33 -11.58
C HIS A 44 -18.51 -3.19 -12.72
N HIS A 45 -17.31 -2.86 -13.21
CA HIS A 45 -16.63 -3.62 -14.26
C HIS A 45 -17.51 -3.85 -15.51
N ALA A 46 -18.31 -2.84 -15.90
CA ALA A 46 -19.33 -2.97 -16.95
C ALA A 46 -18.79 -3.44 -18.31
N THR A 47 -17.55 -3.06 -18.66
CA THR A 47 -16.95 -3.32 -19.98
C THR A 47 -15.64 -4.11 -19.93
N ILE A 48 -15.03 -4.26 -18.75
CA ILE A 48 -13.72 -4.91 -18.56
C ILE A 48 -13.79 -5.93 -17.42
N SER A 49 -13.14 -7.09 -17.58
CA SER A 49 -13.04 -8.10 -16.51
C SER A 49 -11.93 -7.81 -15.50
N ASP A 50 -10.95 -7.02 -15.90
CA ASP A 50 -9.73 -6.78 -15.14
C ASP A 50 -9.95 -5.64 -14.14
N CYS A 51 -9.54 -5.85 -12.89
CA CYS A 51 -9.59 -4.80 -11.87
C CYS A 51 -8.22 -4.16 -11.68
N ASP A 52 -8.16 -2.83 -11.61
CA ASP A 52 -6.90 -2.11 -11.30
C ASP A 52 -6.37 -2.46 -9.89
N ARG A 53 -7.24 -2.90 -8.97
CA ARG A 53 -6.84 -3.42 -7.66
C ARG A 53 -5.96 -4.66 -7.79
N GLU A 54 -6.28 -5.56 -8.71
CA GLU A 54 -5.48 -6.78 -8.95
C GLU A 54 -4.11 -6.41 -9.55
N LYS A 55 -4.06 -5.42 -10.44
CA LYS A 55 -2.80 -4.91 -11.03
C LYS A 55 -1.90 -4.23 -10.01
N ALA A 56 -2.46 -3.65 -8.96
CA ALA A 56 -1.72 -2.99 -7.89
C ALA A 56 -1.01 -3.97 -6.93
N VAL A 57 -1.38 -5.25 -6.92
CA VAL A 57 -0.82 -6.25 -6.00
C VAL A 57 0.69 -6.39 -6.16
N LEU A 58 1.18 -6.63 -7.38
CA LEU A 58 2.61 -6.89 -7.62
C LEU A 58 3.52 -5.69 -7.26
N PRO A 59 3.21 -4.44 -7.67
CA PRO A 59 3.98 -3.28 -7.24
C PRO A 59 3.99 -3.08 -5.72
N LEU A 60 2.88 -3.36 -5.03
CA LEU A 60 2.80 -3.21 -3.57
C LEU A 60 3.50 -4.34 -2.82
N LEU A 61 3.53 -5.56 -3.37
CA LEU A 61 4.35 -6.66 -2.85
C LEU A 61 5.83 -6.33 -2.94
N ALA A 62 6.30 -5.83 -4.09
CA ALA A 62 7.68 -5.41 -4.26
C ALA A 62 8.05 -4.30 -3.26
N LEU A 63 7.15 -3.32 -3.07
CA LEU A 63 7.34 -2.26 -2.08
C LEU A 63 7.42 -2.80 -0.65
N TYR A 64 6.56 -3.76 -0.30
CA TYR A 64 6.58 -4.41 1.01
C TYR A 64 7.88 -5.16 1.24
N HIS A 65 8.30 -5.99 0.27
CA HIS A 65 9.56 -6.72 0.31
C HIS A 65 10.75 -5.78 0.55
N ASP A 66 10.87 -4.71 -0.24
CA ASP A 66 11.93 -3.71 -0.11
C ASP A 66 12.00 -3.11 1.31
N VAL A 67 10.84 -2.77 1.91
CA VAL A 67 10.80 -2.21 3.26
C VAL A 67 11.12 -3.27 4.32
N TYR A 68 10.56 -4.48 4.17
CA TYR A 68 10.78 -5.56 5.11
C TYR A 68 12.24 -5.98 5.16
N GLU A 69 12.90 -6.15 4.00
CA GLU A 69 14.31 -6.52 3.90
C GLU A 69 15.22 -5.50 4.60
N ARG A 70 15.01 -4.19 4.35
CA ARG A 70 15.74 -3.13 5.06
C ARG A 70 15.48 -3.15 6.56
N HIS A 71 14.25 -3.43 6.97
CA HIS A 71 13.89 -3.48 8.38
C HIS A 71 14.41 -4.75 9.09
N SER A 72 14.47 -5.89 8.41
CA SER A 72 14.90 -7.17 8.99
C SER A 72 16.42 -7.35 9.00
N ALA A 73 17.16 -6.55 8.22
CA ALA A 73 18.63 -6.57 8.19
C ALA A 73 19.24 -6.37 9.59
N LYS A 74 19.93 -7.41 10.10
CA LYS A 74 20.52 -7.42 11.44
C LYS A 74 21.74 -6.51 11.59
N ASP A 75 22.49 -6.34 10.50
CA ASP A 75 23.80 -5.68 10.52
C ASP A 75 23.76 -4.23 10.00
N SER A 76 22.57 -3.68 9.71
CA SER A 76 22.42 -2.32 9.18
C SER A 76 21.78 -1.39 10.20
N PRO A 77 22.39 -0.24 10.53
CA PRO A 77 21.75 0.77 11.36
C PRO A 77 20.49 1.29 10.65
N LYS A 78 19.36 1.24 11.35
CA LYS A 78 18.06 1.70 10.84
C LYS A 78 17.99 3.22 10.91
N SER A 79 17.64 3.86 9.79
CA SER A 79 17.29 5.28 9.81
C SER A 79 15.99 5.50 10.59
N GLN A 80 15.75 6.72 11.07
CA GLN A 80 14.47 7.07 11.68
C GLN A 80 13.34 6.93 10.63
N GLU A 81 13.63 7.29 9.38
CA GLU A 81 12.70 7.17 8.26
C GLU A 81 12.28 5.72 8.00
N ASP A 82 13.22 4.76 8.04
CA ASP A 82 12.89 3.33 7.89
C ASP A 82 12.00 2.84 9.05
N THR A 83 12.27 3.30 10.27
CA THR A 83 11.46 2.99 11.45
C THR A 83 10.04 3.54 11.29
N ASP A 84 9.90 4.81 10.92
CA ASP A 84 8.60 5.48 10.73
C ASP A 84 7.75 4.80 9.63
N VAL A 85 8.39 4.43 8.50
CA VAL A 85 7.72 3.72 7.41
C VAL A 85 7.22 2.35 7.87
N TRP A 86 8.05 1.61 8.59
CA TRP A 86 7.69 0.30 9.10
C TRP A 86 6.55 0.37 10.12
N GLU A 87 6.61 1.32 11.06
CA GLU A 87 5.54 1.53 12.04
C GLU A 87 4.21 1.90 11.37
N LEU A 88 4.22 2.74 10.33
CA LEU A 88 3.01 3.03 9.54
C LEU A 88 2.44 1.76 8.91
N ILE A 89 3.30 0.93 8.30
CA ILE A 89 2.89 -0.34 7.70
C ILE A 89 2.29 -1.27 8.75
N GLN A 90 2.92 -1.42 9.92
CA GLN A 90 2.39 -2.29 10.98
C GLN A 90 1.04 -1.83 11.50
N ARG A 91 0.83 -0.52 11.66
CA ARG A 91 -0.46 0.05 12.09
C ARG A 91 -1.60 -0.23 11.12
N HIS A 92 -1.31 -0.29 9.82
CA HIS A 92 -2.32 -0.40 8.75
C HIS A 92 -2.20 -1.68 7.92
N LYS A 93 -1.43 -2.67 8.35
CA LYS A 93 -0.98 -3.81 7.51
C LYS A 93 -2.14 -4.52 6.80
N THR A 94 -3.20 -4.83 7.53
CA THR A 94 -4.38 -5.54 7.00
C THR A 94 -5.18 -4.72 5.99
N ALA A 95 -5.24 -3.40 6.15
CA ALA A 95 -5.93 -2.48 5.25
C ALA A 95 -5.08 -2.12 4.02
N MET A 96 -3.75 -2.02 4.19
CA MET A 96 -2.80 -1.79 3.10
C MET A 96 -2.65 -3.03 2.20
N PHE A 97 -2.67 -4.23 2.80
CA PHE A 97 -2.45 -5.50 2.12
C PHE A 97 -3.58 -6.50 2.37
N PRO A 98 -4.82 -6.19 1.94
CA PRO A 98 -5.97 -7.06 2.21
C PRO A 98 -5.84 -8.40 1.48
N THR A 99 -6.28 -9.49 2.11
CA THR A 99 -6.19 -10.83 1.51
C THR A 99 -6.98 -10.92 0.19
N SER A 100 -8.10 -10.21 0.12
CA SER A 100 -9.11 -10.32 -0.93
C SER A 100 -10.06 -9.12 -0.92
N PHE A 101 -10.93 -9.03 -1.92
CA PHE A 101 -11.96 -7.99 -2.01
C PHE A 101 -13.26 -8.49 -2.65
N ALA A 102 -14.34 -7.75 -2.41
CA ALA A 102 -15.59 -7.94 -3.13
C ALA A 102 -15.51 -7.30 -4.52
N TYR A 103 -15.83 -8.09 -5.54
CA TYR A 103 -15.79 -7.70 -6.94
C TYR A 103 -17.19 -7.85 -7.54
N ASN A 104 -17.71 -6.81 -8.18
CA ASN A 104 -19.01 -6.88 -8.86
C ASN A 104 -18.78 -6.86 -10.38
N TYR A 105 -19.38 -7.81 -11.09
CA TYR A 105 -19.33 -7.90 -12.55
C TYR A 105 -20.64 -8.47 -13.09
N LYS A 106 -21.23 -7.78 -14.07
CA LYS A 106 -22.53 -8.15 -14.68
C LYS A 106 -23.65 -8.41 -13.65
N GLY A 107 -23.64 -7.68 -12.54
CA GLY A 107 -24.64 -7.81 -11.47
C GLY A 107 -24.37 -8.94 -10.48
N GLU A 108 -23.34 -9.75 -10.69
CA GLU A 108 -22.93 -10.80 -9.76
C GLU A 108 -21.82 -10.31 -8.83
N ARG A 109 -21.96 -10.62 -7.54
CA ARG A 109 -20.94 -10.37 -6.53
C ARG A 109 -20.03 -11.59 -6.41
N GLN A 110 -18.76 -11.38 -6.71
CA GLN A 110 -17.69 -12.36 -6.60
C GLN A 110 -16.70 -11.96 -5.51
N HIS A 111 -15.92 -12.92 -5.05
CA HIS A 111 -14.79 -12.68 -4.16
C HIS A 111 -13.50 -13.00 -4.91
N ARG A 112 -12.59 -12.03 -4.97
CA ARG A 112 -11.32 -12.18 -5.68
C ARG A 112 -10.14 -11.98 -4.73
N THR A 113 -9.09 -12.77 -4.93
CA THR A 113 -7.85 -12.71 -4.16
C THR A 113 -7.05 -11.46 -4.53
N LEU A 114 -6.51 -10.78 -3.54
CA LEU A 114 -5.49 -9.74 -3.72
C LEU A 114 -4.15 -10.30 -3.24
N PHE A 115 -3.80 -10.05 -1.97
CA PHE A 115 -2.53 -10.50 -1.42
C PHE A 115 -2.55 -11.97 -0.96
N GLY A 116 -3.73 -12.54 -0.69
CA GLY A 116 -3.83 -13.89 -0.15
C GLY A 116 -2.94 -14.06 1.09
N GLN A 117 -1.97 -14.96 1.02
CA GLN A 117 -0.95 -15.21 2.06
C GLN A 117 0.45 -14.72 1.66
N MET A 118 0.56 -13.85 0.65
CA MET A 118 1.86 -13.47 0.08
C MET A 118 2.69 -12.61 1.02
N ILE A 119 2.04 -11.80 1.86
CA ILE A 119 2.74 -10.96 2.85
C ILE A 119 3.44 -11.84 3.88
N GLU A 120 2.73 -12.81 4.45
CA GLU A 120 3.27 -13.76 5.43
C GLU A 120 4.41 -14.59 4.81
N ARG A 121 4.28 -14.98 3.55
CA ARG A 121 5.34 -15.71 2.84
C ARG A 121 6.62 -14.88 2.67
N ILE A 122 6.51 -13.59 2.34
CA ILE A 122 7.67 -12.69 2.27
C ILE A 122 8.36 -12.63 3.64
N GLU A 123 7.59 -12.48 4.72
CA GLU A 123 8.15 -12.39 6.07
C GLU A 123 8.89 -13.67 6.47
N LEU A 124 8.33 -14.84 6.16
CA LEU A 124 8.94 -16.14 6.43
C LEU A 124 10.21 -16.40 5.60
N MET A 125 10.30 -15.89 4.38
CA MET A 125 11.48 -16.07 3.52
C MET A 125 12.69 -15.26 3.95
N LEU A 126 12.47 -14.14 4.66
CA LEU A 126 13.48 -13.15 5.02
C LEU A 126 13.82 -13.13 6.53
N GLN A 127 13.37 -14.14 7.28
CA GLN A 127 13.71 -14.40 8.68
C GLN A 127 14.90 -15.37 8.81
#